data_AF-A0A838MYW3-F1
#
_entry.id   AF-A0A838MYW3-F1
#
_cell.length_a   1.000
_cell.length_b   1.000
_cell.length_c   1.000
_cell.angle_alpha   90.00
_cell.angle_beta   90.00
_cell.angle_gamma   90.00
#
_symmetry.space_group_name_H-M   'P 1'
#
loop_
_entity.id
_entity.type
_entity.pdbx_description
1 polymer ?
#
loop_
_entity_poly.entity_id
_entity_poly.type
_entity_poly.pdbx_seq_one_letter_code
_entity_poly.pdbx_strand_id
1 'polypeptide(L)' 'MSETIQEFRSRDACPRCGTLPLRAWSELDDAEREIARRLYSAGAAFTLSERIARHRWCLRCWHEETGNASYEV' A
#
# COMPACT_ATOMS: atom_id res chain seq x y z
N MET A 1 11.43 -23.27 -28.16
CA MET A 1 10.30 -22.73 -27.38
C MET A 1 10.94 -22.07 -26.16
N SER A 2 11.13 -20.75 -26.25
CA SER A 2 11.91 -19.99 -25.27
C SER A 2 10.93 -19.37 -24.28
N GLU A 3 10.65 -20.07 -23.19
CA GLU A 3 9.85 -19.55 -22.09
C GLU A 3 10.74 -18.69 -21.21
N THR A 4 10.94 -17.44 -21.62
CA THR A 4 11.45 -16.40 -20.73
C THR A 4 10.36 -16.15 -19.69
N ILE A 5 10.40 -16.88 -18.57
CA ILE A 5 9.63 -16.51 -17.38
C ILE A 5 10.26 -15.22 -16.87
N GLN A 6 9.68 -14.13 -17.34
CA GLN A 6 9.95 -12.78 -16.88
C GLN A 6 9.51 -12.77 -15.42
N GLU A 7 10.48 -12.97 -14.53
CA GLU A 7 10.34 -12.83 -13.10
C GLU A 7 10.02 -11.35 -12.82
N PHE A 8 8.75 -10.99 -13.02
CA PHE A 8 8.15 -9.76 -12.53
C PHE A 8 8.23 -9.86 -11.00
N ARG A 9 9.40 -9.52 -10.44
CA ARG A 9 9.50 -9.04 -9.07
C ARG A 9 8.68 -7.77 -9.07
N SER A 10 7.39 -7.92 -8.83
CA SER A 10 6.43 -6.85 -8.66
C SER A 10 6.91 -6.04 -7.48
N ARG A 11 7.73 -5.01 -7.75
CA ARG A 11 8.09 -3.95 -6.80
C ARG A 11 6.83 -3.22 -6.28
N ASP A 12 5.70 -3.53 -6.89
CA ASP A 12 4.37 -3.02 -6.57
C ASP A 12 3.61 -3.92 -5.59
N ALA A 13 3.99 -5.20 -5.42
CA ALA A 13 3.30 -6.14 -4.54
C ALA A 13 3.51 -5.78 -3.07
N CYS A 14 2.45 -5.89 -2.26
CA CYS A 14 2.52 -5.57 -0.84
C CYS A 14 3.63 -6.38 -0.15
N PRO A 15 4.58 -5.72 0.55
CA PRO A 15 5.69 -6.41 1.22
C PRO A 15 5.21 -7.34 2.35
N ARG A 16 3.97 -7.18 2.83
CA ARG A 16 3.42 -7.93 3.95
C ARG A 16 2.67 -9.20 3.55
N CYS A 17 2.01 -9.22 2.39
CA CYS A 17 1.24 -10.38 1.94
C CYS A 17 1.61 -10.88 0.54
N GLY A 18 2.37 -10.11 -0.25
CA GLY A 18 2.81 -10.45 -1.60
C GLY A 18 1.69 -10.69 -2.61
N THR A 19 0.43 -10.42 -2.25
CA THR A 19 -0.72 -10.91 -3.03
C THR A 19 -1.30 -9.86 -3.97
N LEU A 20 -1.34 -8.60 -3.52
CA LEU A 20 -1.91 -7.49 -4.27
C LEU A 20 -0.96 -6.31 -4.22
N PRO A 21 -0.97 -5.46 -5.27
CA PRO A 21 -0.20 -4.25 -5.23
C PRO A 21 -0.75 -3.25 -4.22
N LEU A 22 0.12 -2.36 -3.75
CA LEU A 22 -0.26 -1.24 -2.89
C LEU A 22 -0.99 -0.18 -3.73
N ARG A 23 -2.17 0.24 -3.28
CA ARG A 23 -3.01 1.24 -3.94
C ARG A 23 -2.97 2.58 -3.22
N ALA A 24 -2.99 3.67 -3.98
CA ALA A 24 -3.18 5.00 -3.43
C ALA A 24 -4.61 5.22 -2.97
N TRP A 25 -4.84 6.24 -2.14
CA TRP A 25 -6.16 6.55 -1.58
C TRP A 25 -7.21 6.85 -2.64
N SER A 26 -6.75 7.51 -3.71
CA SER A 26 -7.57 7.83 -4.89
C SER A 26 -8.07 6.58 -5.61
N GLU A 27 -7.39 5.44 -5.46
CA GLU A 27 -7.75 4.15 -6.06
C GLU A 27 -8.62 3.27 -5.15
N LEU A 28 -8.87 3.72 -3.91
CA LEU A 28 -9.76 3.06 -2.97
C LEU A 28 -11.21 3.51 -3.19
N ASP A 29 -12.15 2.57 -3.10
CA ASP A 29 -13.59 2.83 -3.06
C ASP A 29 -14.03 3.39 -1.69
N ASP A 30 -15.24 3.96 -1.60
CA ASP A 30 -15.72 4.58 -0.35
C ASP A 30 -15.78 3.60 0.83
N ALA A 31 -16.19 2.36 0.59
CA ALA A 31 -16.18 1.31 1.61
C ALA A 31 -14.74 0.98 2.09
N GLU A 32 -13.78 0.99 1.17
CA GLU A 32 -12.37 0.73 1.47
C GLU A 32 -11.75 1.88 2.27
N ARG A 33 -12.09 3.12 1.88
CA ARG A 33 -11.70 4.34 2.62
C ARG A 33 -12.28 4.36 4.03
N GLU A 34 -13.50 3.86 4.23
CA GLU A 34 -14.09 3.73 5.57
C GLU A 34 -13.32 2.72 6.43
N ILE A 35 -12.96 1.56 5.89
CA ILE A 35 -12.18 0.56 6.61
C ILE A 35 -10.80 1.13 6.97
N ALA A 36 -10.13 1.78 6.02
CA ALA A 36 -8.89 2.50 6.26
C ALA A 36 -9.06 3.50 7.41
N ARG A 37 -10.04 4.41 7.35
CA ARG A 37 -10.30 5.39 8.43
C ARG A 37 -10.48 4.73 9.79
N ARG A 38 -11.23 3.63 9.88
CA ARG A 38 -11.50 2.91 11.14
C ARG A 38 -10.26 2.20 11.70
N LEU A 39 -9.43 1.61 10.84
CA LEU A 39 -8.19 0.95 11.25
C LEU A 39 -7.16 1.97 11.77
N TYR A 40 -7.07 3.15 11.15
CA TYR A 40 -6.05 4.15 11.49
C TYR A 40 -6.44 5.07 12.65
N SER A 41 -7.72 5.14 13.05
CA SER A 41 -8.13 5.82 14.28
C SER A 41 -7.49 5.26 15.55
N ALA A 42 -6.89 4.07 15.51
CA ALA A 42 -6.28 3.42 16.66
C ALA A 42 -4.83 3.85 16.96
N GLY A 43 -4.14 4.66 16.13
CA GLY A 43 -2.72 4.98 16.39
C GLY A 43 -2.01 5.93 15.44
N ALA A 44 -2.68 6.92 14.87
CA ALA A 44 -2.07 7.75 13.83
C ALA A 44 -1.22 8.92 14.37
N ALA A 45 0.10 8.86 14.13
CA ALA A 45 1.04 10.00 14.22
C ALA A 45 0.98 10.93 12.99
N PHE A 46 0.21 10.58 11.95
CA PHE A 46 0.11 11.31 10.68
C PHE A 46 -1.34 11.63 10.37
N THR A 47 -1.60 12.85 9.88
CA THR A 47 -2.94 13.28 9.51
C THR A 47 -3.45 12.54 8.27
N LEU A 48 -4.79 12.48 8.10
CA LEU A 48 -5.40 11.83 6.94
C LEU A 48 -4.89 12.40 5.62
N SER A 49 -4.68 13.72 5.54
CA SER A 49 -4.20 14.41 4.33
C SER A 49 -2.78 14.01 3.93
N GLU A 50 -1.86 13.89 4.88
CA GLU A 50 -0.49 13.43 4.60
C GLU A 50 -0.47 11.99 4.07
N ARG A 51 -1.35 11.16 4.63
CA ARG A 51 -1.49 9.78 4.20
C ARG A 51 -2.04 9.67 2.79
N ILE A 52 -3.12 10.37 2.49
CA ILE A 52 -3.71 10.44 1.14
C ILE A 52 -2.66 10.83 0.09
N ALA A 53 -1.75 11.75 0.44
CA ALA A 53 -0.74 12.26 -0.46
C ALA A 53 0.49 11.34 -0.63
N ARG A 54 0.91 10.61 0.42
CA ARG A 54 2.23 9.93 0.44
C ARG A 54 2.18 8.43 0.74
N HIS A 55 1.05 7.90 1.18
CA HIS A 55 0.93 6.53 1.67
C HIS A 55 0.17 5.68 0.66
N ARG A 56 0.50 4.39 0.62
CA ARG A 56 -0.19 3.39 -0.19
C ARG A 56 -0.66 2.24 0.68
N TRP A 57 -1.75 1.60 0.30
CA TRP A 57 -2.45 0.61 1.10
C TRP A 57 -2.63 -0.70 0.38
N CYS A 58 -2.42 -1.80 1.10
CA CYS A 58 -2.81 -3.11 0.62
C CYS A 58 -4.25 -3.42 1.00
N LEU A 59 -5.13 -3.62 0.02
CA LEU A 59 -6.54 -3.96 0.26
C LEU A 59 -6.78 -5.31 0.94
N ARG A 60 -5.78 -6.18 0.97
CA ARG A 60 -5.90 -7.52 1.58
C ARG A 60 -5.56 -7.54 3.05
N CYS A 61 -4.47 -6.86 3.42
CA CYS A 61 -3.93 -6.90 4.78
C CYS A 61 -3.88 -5.52 5.46
N TRP A 62 -4.37 -4.48 4.77
CA TRP A 62 -4.39 -3.09 5.21
C TRP A 62 -3.03 -2.55 5.66
N HIS A 63 -1.96 -3.15 5.13
CA HIS A 63 -0.60 -2.65 5.35
C HIS A 63 -0.45 -1.31 4.64
N GLU A 64 0.05 -0.34 5.38
CA GLU A 64 0.34 0.99 4.89
C GLU A 64 1.83 1.11 4.63
N GLU A 65 2.19 1.37 3.39
CA GLU A 65 3.54 1.75 3.02
C GLU A 65 3.59 3.28 2.98
N THR A 66 4.24 3.87 3.99
CA THR A 66 4.71 5.25 3.89
C THR A 66 5.84 5.20 2.88
N GLY A 67 5.79 5.96 1.77
CA GLY A 67 6.83 5.97 0.75
C GLY A 67 8.18 6.49 1.29
N ASN A 68 8.79 5.75 2.20
CA ASN A 68 10.20 5.84 2.54
C ASN A 68 10.87 5.07 1.42
N ALA A 69 11.19 5.77 0.33
CA ALA A 69 12.26 5.33 -0.54
C ALA A 69 13.39 4.90 0.40
N SER A 70 13.73 3.61 0.38
CA SER A 70 14.78 3.04 1.19
C SER A 70 15.97 3.98 1.12
N TYR A 71 16.21 4.75 2.19
CA TYR A 71 17.51 5.34 2.36
C TYR A 71 18.38 4.16 2.77
N GLU A 72 18.93 3.49 1.76
CA GLU A 72 20.15 2.72 1.95
C GLU A 72 21.21 3.70 2.45
N VAL A 73 21.69 3.42 3.66
CA VAL A 73 22.71 4.19 4.39
C VAL A 73 24.10 4.01 3.78
#